data_AF-A0A3D1GEI1-F1
#
_entry.id   AF-A0A3D1GEI1-F1
#
_cell.length_a   1.000
_cell.length_b   1.000
_cell.length_c   1.000
_cell.angle_alpha   90.00
_cell.angle_beta   90.00
_cell.angle_gamma   90.00
#
_symmetry.space_group_name_H-M   'P 1'
#
loop_
_entity.id
_entity.type
_entity.pdbx_description
1 polymer ?
#
loop_
_entity_poly.entity_id
_entity_poly.type
_entity_poly.pdbx_seq_one_letter_code
_entity_poly.pdbx_strand_id
1 'polypeptide(L)'
;MFSHIKLLLIFFTFALVNYLTGTYSALTQLHFYGFWFDYAPYLFLTVLFSVLLKKDIISEKFLPVFSTITFASISGYVVAELILIFQWYWFVHPEYRNVPGDMSEGIGFTVIFTTVWCIAQALVYLLLIAGIKSISKNELSD
;
A
#
# COMPACT_ATOMS: atom_id res chain seq x y z
N MET A 1 2.23 -21.54 -5.81
CA MET A 1 1.11 -20.85 -5.15
C MET A 1 1.66 -20.20 -3.90
N PHE A 2 1.50 -18.88 -3.75
CA PHE A 2 1.95 -18.17 -2.54
C PHE A 2 1.35 -18.81 -1.28
N SER A 3 2.18 -19.00 -0.25
CA SER A 3 1.65 -19.45 1.04
C SER A 3 0.81 -18.34 1.66
N HIS A 4 -0.30 -18.72 2.29
CA HIS A 4 -1.17 -17.79 3.03
C HIS A 4 -0.38 -16.96 4.04
N ILE A 5 0.65 -17.55 4.67
CA ILE A 5 1.54 -16.86 5.61
C ILE A 5 2.29 -15.71 4.94
N LYS A 6 2.83 -15.90 3.72
CA LYS A 6 3.51 -14.82 2.98
C LYS A 6 2.55 -13.68 2.65
N LEU A 7 1.32 -14.00 2.25
CA LEU A 7 0.31 -12.99 1.92
C LEU A 7 -0.15 -12.22 3.16
N LEU A 8 -0.35 -12.90 4.29
CA LEU A 8 -0.64 -12.25 5.57
C LEU A 8 0.50 -11.34 6.03
N LEU A 9 1.76 -11.78 5.86
CA LEU A 9 2.92 -10.97 6.20
C LEU A 9 2.98 -9.69 5.35
N ILE A 10 2.74 -9.78 4.04
CA ILE A 10 2.63 -8.62 3.15
C ILE A 10 1.50 -7.71 3.64
N PHE A 11 0.30 -8.24 3.83
CA PHE A 11 -0.86 -7.50 4.31
C PHE A 11 -0.57 -6.74 5.61
N PHE A 12 -0.08 -7.43 6.64
CA PHE A 12 0.18 -6.83 7.95
C PHE A 12 1.34 -5.82 7.90
N THR A 13 2.33 -6.03 7.04
CA THR A 13 3.44 -5.07 6.89
C THR A 13 2.96 -3.79 6.24
N PHE A 14 2.16 -3.88 5.17
CA PHE A 14 1.56 -2.70 4.54
C PHE A 14 0.59 -1.99 5.48
N ALA A 15 -0.24 -2.74 6.22
CA ALA A 15 -1.15 -2.16 7.22
C ALA A 15 -0.38 -1.44 8.35
N LEU A 16 0.64 -2.10 8.92
CA LEU A 16 1.43 -1.55 10.02
C LEU A 16 2.19 -0.29 9.59
N VAL A 17 2.86 -0.34 8.45
CA VAL A 17 3.62 0.81 7.95
C VAL A 17 2.67 1.96 7.63
N ASN A 18 1.51 1.71 7.00
CA ASN A 18 0.55 2.79 6.74
C ASN A 18 0.01 3.40 8.04
N TYR A 19 -0.36 2.55 8.99
CA TYR A 19 -0.85 3.00 10.28
C TYR A 19 0.19 3.87 11.02
N LEU A 20 1.46 3.43 11.05
CA LEU A 20 2.52 4.18 11.73
C LEU A 20 2.84 5.50 11.04
N THR A 21 2.97 5.49 9.71
CA THR A 21 3.24 6.70 8.93
C THR A 21 2.08 7.69 9.03
N GLY A 22 0.84 7.24 8.86
CA GLY A 22 -0.35 8.09 8.97
C GLY A 22 -0.53 8.66 10.37
N THR A 23 -0.28 7.86 11.43
CA THR A 23 -0.30 8.37 12.81
C THR A 23 0.77 9.43 13.03
N TYR A 24 1.99 9.20 12.54
CA TYR A 24 3.09 10.15 12.66
C TYR A 24 2.78 11.47 11.94
N SER A 25 2.27 11.40 10.71
CA SER A 25 1.93 12.59 9.92
C SER A 25 0.77 13.39 10.51
N ALA A 26 -0.22 12.71 11.11
CA ALA A 26 -1.29 13.35 11.86
C ALA A 26 -0.75 14.11 13.10
N LEU A 27 0.18 13.51 13.85
CA LEU A 27 0.76 14.12 15.05
C LEU A 27 1.68 15.31 14.77
N THR A 28 2.34 15.31 13.61
CA THR A 28 3.37 16.31 13.25
C THR A 28 2.88 17.39 12.30
N GLN A 29 1.61 17.34 11.87
CA GLN A 29 1.05 18.19 10.82
C GLN A 29 1.83 18.15 9.49
N LEU A 30 2.62 17.08 9.28
CA LEU A 30 3.45 16.90 8.09
C LEU A 30 2.64 16.68 6.81
N HIS A 31 1.34 16.39 6.92
CA HIS A 31 0.43 16.29 5.77
C HIS A 31 0.46 17.52 4.85
N PHE A 32 0.77 18.72 5.39
CA PHE A 32 0.91 19.94 4.59
C PHE A 32 2.23 20.05 3.82
N TYR A 33 3.29 19.35 4.25
CA TYR A 33 4.66 19.56 3.76
C TYR A 33 5.27 18.35 3.02
N GLY A 34 4.66 17.17 3.06
CA GLY A 34 5.36 15.96 2.63
C GLY A 34 4.51 14.88 1.98
N PHE A 35 3.86 15.17 0.85
CA PHE A 35 3.26 14.14 -0.02
C PHE A 35 4.20 12.93 -0.17
N TRP A 36 5.48 13.15 -0.49
CA TRP A 36 6.46 12.07 -0.65
C TRP A 36 6.79 11.30 0.64
N PHE A 37 6.67 11.92 1.82
CA PHE A 37 7.02 11.30 3.09
C PHE A 37 5.99 10.23 3.48
N ASP A 38 4.72 10.48 3.17
CA ASP A 38 3.64 9.54 3.41
C ASP A 38 3.75 8.31 2.49
N TYR A 39 4.28 8.46 1.26
CA TYR A 39 4.25 7.39 0.25
C TYR A 39 5.55 6.65 0.00
N ALA A 40 6.71 7.25 0.30
CA ALA A 40 8.01 6.58 0.14
C ALA A 40 8.10 5.22 0.85
N PRO A 41 7.53 5.03 2.06
CA PRO A 41 7.52 3.73 2.72
C PRO A 41 6.83 2.63 1.90
N TYR A 42 5.74 2.94 1.18
CA TYR A 42 5.04 1.93 0.37
C TYR A 42 5.79 1.54 -0.89
N LEU A 43 6.45 2.51 -1.54
CA LEU A 43 7.32 2.23 -2.68
C LEU A 43 8.48 1.34 -2.25
N PHE A 44 9.10 1.66 -1.11
CA PHE A 44 10.15 0.84 -0.52
C PHE A 44 9.66 -0.58 -0.21
N LEU A 45 8.50 -0.73 0.44
CA LEU A 45 7.92 -2.05 0.73
C LEU A 45 7.61 -2.84 -0.54
N THR A 46 7.08 -2.18 -1.57
CA THR A 46 6.76 -2.81 -2.86
C THR A 46 8.02 -3.37 -3.53
N VAL A 47 9.12 -2.60 -3.51
CA VAL A 47 10.43 -3.05 -3.99
C VAL A 47 10.97 -4.18 -3.12
N LEU A 48 10.95 -4.02 -1.79
CA LEU A 48 11.44 -5.00 -0.83
C LEU A 48 10.74 -6.36 -1.02
N PHE A 49 9.40 -6.39 -1.05
CA PHE A 49 8.66 -7.63 -1.25
C PHE A 49 8.88 -8.23 -2.64
N SER A 50 9.05 -7.42 -3.68
CA SER A 50 9.41 -7.92 -5.01
C SER A 50 10.77 -8.62 -5.02
N VAL A 51 11.74 -8.11 -4.25
CA VAL A 51 13.07 -8.74 -4.08
C VAL A 51 12.97 -10.01 -3.23
N LEU A 52 12.30 -9.95 -2.07
CA LEU A 52 12.16 -11.09 -1.16
C LEU A 52 11.41 -12.26 -1.79
N LEU A 53 10.43 -11.96 -2.65
CA LEU A 53 9.62 -12.95 -3.34
C LEU A 53 10.14 -13.27 -4.76
N LYS A 54 11.34 -12.82 -5.13
CA LYS A 54 11.92 -12.99 -6.48
C LYS A 54 11.82 -14.43 -6.98
N LYS A 55 12.13 -15.42 -6.14
CA LYS A 55 12.06 -16.85 -6.51
C LYS A 55 10.62 -17.29 -6.85
N ASP A 56 9.66 -16.92 -6.01
CA ASP A 56 8.25 -17.24 -6.25
C ASP A 56 7.76 -16.53 -7.52
N ILE A 57 8.12 -15.25 -7.69
CA ILE A 57 7.81 -14.44 -8.87
C ILE A 57 8.33 -15.09 -10.15
N ILE A 58 9.57 -15.60 -10.16
CA ILE A 58 10.13 -16.27 -11.33
C ILE A 58 9.35 -17.55 -11.64
N SER A 59 9.11 -18.38 -10.62
CA SER A 59 8.56 -19.73 -10.78
C SER A 59 7.08 -19.80 -11.20
N GLU A 60 6.26 -18.80 -10.85
CA GLU A 60 4.81 -18.84 -11.07
C GLU A 60 4.37 -18.03 -12.30
N LYS A 61 3.12 -18.19 -12.76
CA LYS A 61 2.58 -17.40 -13.88
C LYS A 61 2.44 -15.93 -13.49
N PHE A 62 2.65 -15.02 -14.45
CA PHE A 62 2.62 -13.57 -14.23
C PHE A 62 1.34 -13.09 -13.54
N LEU A 63 0.17 -13.36 -14.14
CA LEU A 63 -1.10 -12.79 -13.70
C LEU A 63 -1.50 -13.20 -12.26
N PRO A 64 -1.38 -14.49 -11.85
CA PRO A 64 -1.61 -14.87 -10.46
C PRO A 64 -0.66 -14.21 -9.47
N VAL A 65 0.64 -14.13 -9.78
CA VAL A 65 1.64 -13.50 -8.90
C VAL A 65 1.32 -12.02 -8.71
N PHE A 66 1.10 -11.32 -9.82
CA PHE A 66 0.74 -9.91 -9.84
C PHE A 66 -0.52 -9.65 -9.01
N SER A 67 -1.62 -10.30 -9.37
CA SER A 67 -2.91 -10.08 -8.68
C SER A 67 -2.83 -10.39 -7.19
N THR A 68 -2.19 -11.49 -6.79
CA THR A 68 -2.16 -11.93 -5.37
C THR A 68 -1.32 -10.99 -4.50
N ILE A 69 -0.10 -10.65 -4.92
CA ILE A 69 0.79 -9.78 -4.14
C ILE A 69 0.23 -8.35 -4.09
N THR A 70 -0.24 -7.83 -5.23
CA THR A 70 -0.82 -6.49 -5.32
C THR A 70 -2.07 -6.40 -4.46
N PHE A 71 -2.98 -7.39 -4.53
CA PHE A 71 -4.18 -7.41 -3.70
C PHE A 71 -3.88 -7.45 -2.20
N ALA A 72 -2.96 -8.32 -1.76
CA ALA A 72 -2.57 -8.40 -0.35
C ALA A 72 -2.00 -7.08 0.18
N SER A 73 -1.16 -6.43 -0.63
CA SER A 73 -0.52 -5.16 -0.26
C SER A 73 -1.54 -4.00 -0.21
N ILE A 74 -2.38 -3.87 -1.24
CA ILE A 74 -3.43 -2.85 -1.31
C ILE A 74 -4.45 -3.03 -0.18
N SER A 75 -4.85 -4.27 0.10
CA SER A 75 -5.81 -4.53 1.17
C SER A 75 -5.25 -4.10 2.53
N GLY A 76 -3.96 -4.36 2.79
CA GLY A 76 -3.31 -3.90 4.02
C GLY A 76 -3.30 -2.38 4.14
N TYR A 77 -2.93 -1.69 3.05
CA TYR A 77 -2.96 -0.23 2.96
C TYR A 77 -4.36 0.35 3.24
N VAL A 78 -5.39 -0.13 2.51
CA VAL A 78 -6.77 0.35 2.63
C VAL A 78 -7.35 0.11 4.03
N VAL A 79 -7.09 -1.05 4.63
CA VAL A 79 -7.56 -1.33 6.00
C VAL A 79 -6.96 -0.34 6.99
N ALA A 80 -5.67 -0.01 6.86
CA ALA A 80 -5.05 0.98 7.72
C ALA A 80 -5.61 2.40 7.51
N GLU A 81 -5.90 2.80 6.27
CA GLU A 81 -6.58 4.09 5.99
C GLU A 81 -7.94 4.17 6.68
N LEU A 82 -8.75 3.11 6.59
CA LEU A 82 -10.05 3.07 7.25
C LEU A 82 -9.93 3.20 8.78
N ILE A 83 -8.93 2.54 9.38
CA ILE A 83 -8.64 2.68 10.81
C ILE A 83 -8.25 4.12 11.14
N LEU A 84 -7.37 4.75 10.35
CA LEU A 84 -6.90 6.12 10.56
C LEU A 84 -8.04 7.14 10.45
N ILE A 85 -8.90 7.04 9.42
CA ILE A 85 -10.09 7.89 9.27
C ILE A 85 -10.99 7.74 10.51
N PHE A 86 -11.29 6.50 10.90
CA PHE A 86 -12.12 6.24 12.08
C PHE A 86 -11.50 6.87 13.33
N GLN A 87 -10.20 6.66 13.55
CA GLN A 87 -9.49 7.21 14.70
C GLN A 87 -9.47 8.73 14.72
N TRP A 88 -9.29 9.36 13.56
CA TRP A 88 -9.28 10.81 13.43
C TRP A 88 -10.62 11.41 13.89
N TYR A 89 -11.74 10.90 13.37
CA TYR A 89 -13.07 11.41 13.71
C TYR A 89 -13.58 10.98 15.09
N TRP A 90 -13.12 9.87 15.67
CA TRP A 90 -13.61 9.41 16.98
C TRP A 90 -12.73 9.80 18.16
N PHE A 91 -11.42 9.94 17.97
CA PHE A 91 -10.48 10.09 19.08
C PHE A 91 -9.61 11.34 18.98
N VAL A 92 -9.17 11.74 17.78
CA VAL A 92 -8.24 12.87 17.62
C VAL A 92 -9.00 14.20 17.54
N HIS A 93 -9.99 14.28 16.65
CA HIS A 93 -10.73 15.48 16.29
C HIS A 93 -12.25 15.24 16.30
N PRO A 94 -12.81 14.77 17.43
CA PRO A 94 -14.22 14.40 17.51
C PRO A 94 -15.21 15.55 17.26
N GLU A 95 -14.77 16.80 17.40
CA GLU A 95 -15.53 18.02 17.15
C GLU A 95 -15.97 18.15 15.68
N TYR A 96 -15.17 17.65 14.74
CA TYR A 96 -15.45 17.75 13.31
C TYR A 96 -16.61 16.84 12.86
N ARG A 97 -17.01 15.86 13.67
CA ARG A 97 -18.23 15.07 13.42
C ARG A 97 -19.51 15.89 13.44
N ASN A 98 -19.51 17.02 14.15
CA ASN A 98 -20.66 17.90 14.27
C ASN A 98 -20.65 19.02 13.22
N VAL A 99 -19.56 19.17 12.47
CA VAL A 99 -19.45 20.16 11.38
C VAL A 99 -20.17 19.61 10.16
N PRO A 100 -21.24 20.26 9.66
CA PRO A 100 -21.97 19.76 8.51
C PRO A 100 -21.07 19.63 7.28
N GLY A 101 -21.05 18.46 6.67
CA GLY A 101 -20.29 18.20 5.43
C GLY A 101 -18.83 17.78 5.63
N ASP A 102 -18.22 18.05 6.78
CA ASP A 102 -16.79 17.80 7.01
C ASP A 102 -16.43 16.31 6.87
N MET A 103 -17.17 15.43 7.55
CA MET A 103 -16.93 13.99 7.48
C MET A 103 -17.11 13.43 6.06
N SER A 104 -18.11 13.94 5.31
CA SER A 104 -18.31 13.50 3.92
C SER A 104 -17.22 13.99 2.98
N GLU A 105 -16.74 15.23 3.16
CA GLU A 105 -15.63 15.78 2.38
C GLU A 105 -14.32 15.06 2.70
N GLY A 106 -14.01 14.84 3.99
CA GLY A 106 -12.84 14.11 4.44
C GLY A 106 -12.80 12.69 3.86
N ILE A 107 -13.91 11.94 3.97
CA ILE A 107 -14.02 10.60 3.34
C ILE A 107 -13.85 10.70 1.82
N GLY A 108 -14.46 11.69 1.17
CA GLY A 108 -14.35 11.89 -0.28
C GLY A 108 -12.89 12.09 -0.73
N PHE A 109 -12.15 12.97 -0.05
CA PHE A 109 -10.73 13.17 -0.30
C PHE A 109 -9.92 11.89 -0.03
N THR A 110 -10.15 11.22 1.10
CA THR A 110 -9.41 9.99 1.41
C THR A 110 -9.67 8.91 0.36
N VAL A 111 -10.90 8.74 -0.13
CA VAL A 111 -11.20 7.79 -1.20
C VAL A 111 -10.44 8.13 -2.49
N ILE A 112 -10.42 9.40 -2.89
CA ILE A 112 -9.70 9.84 -4.09
C ILE A 112 -8.20 9.57 -3.95
N PHE A 113 -7.58 10.00 -2.86
CA PHE A 113 -6.15 9.78 -2.64
C PHE A 113 -5.83 8.29 -2.55
N THR A 114 -6.55 7.52 -1.74
CA THR A 114 -6.39 6.07 -1.60
C THR A 114 -6.46 5.38 -2.96
N THR A 115 -7.40 5.77 -3.82
CA THR A 115 -7.55 5.21 -5.17
C THR A 115 -6.34 5.48 -6.05
N VAL A 116 -5.86 6.73 -6.09
CA VAL A 116 -4.65 7.11 -6.83
C VAL A 116 -3.46 6.26 -6.38
N TRP A 117 -3.33 6.02 -5.08
CA TRP A 117 -2.23 5.24 -4.53
C TRP A 117 -2.32 3.75 -4.80
N CYS A 118 -3.52 3.18 -4.74
CA CYS A 118 -3.74 1.80 -5.15
C CYS A 118 -3.32 1.58 -6.61
N ILE A 119 -3.65 2.53 -7.50
CA ILE A 119 -3.24 2.50 -8.91
C ILE A 119 -1.72 2.60 -9.03
N ALA A 120 -1.10 3.58 -8.37
CA ALA A 120 0.36 3.77 -8.42
C ALA A 120 1.10 2.51 -7.92
N GLN A 121 0.66 1.93 -6.82
CA GLN A 121 1.25 0.72 -6.26
C GLN A 121 1.08 -0.50 -7.19
N ALA A 122 -0.09 -0.65 -7.82
CA ALA A 122 -0.31 -1.68 -8.83
C ALA A 122 0.63 -1.51 -10.04
N LEU A 123 0.83 -0.28 -10.51
CA LEU A 123 1.77 0.01 -11.60
C LEU A 123 3.22 -0.33 -11.23
N VAL A 124 3.64 -0.04 -10.01
CA VAL A 124 4.99 -0.39 -9.54
C VAL A 124 5.18 -1.90 -9.47
N TYR A 125 4.21 -2.64 -8.92
CA TYR A 125 4.25 -4.11 -8.96
C TYR A 125 4.27 -4.67 -10.38
N LEU A 126 3.50 -4.08 -11.30
CA LEU A 126 3.48 -4.46 -12.71
C LEU A 126 4.89 -4.38 -13.30
N LEU A 127 5.56 -3.24 -13.13
CA LEU A 127 6.91 -2.99 -13.64
C LEU A 127 7.95 -3.92 -13.01
N LEU A 128 7.92 -4.09 -11.69
CA LEU A 128 8.88 -4.93 -10.97
C LEU A 128 8.75 -6.41 -11.34
N ILE A 129 7.52 -6.94 -11.37
CA ILE A 129 7.27 -8.35 -11.69
C ILE A 129 7.64 -8.62 -13.16
N ALA A 130 7.27 -7.70 -14.08
CA ALA A 130 7.64 -7.81 -15.48
C ALA A 130 9.16 -7.77 -15.66
N GLY A 131 9.84 -6.83 -14.98
CA GLY A 131 11.29 -6.70 -14.99
C GLY A 131 12.01 -7.94 -14.49
N ILE A 132 11.64 -8.45 -13.30
CA ILE A 132 12.22 -9.67 -12.71
C ILE A 132 12.10 -10.86 -13.66
N LYS A 133 10.92 -11.05 -14.27
CA LYS A 133 10.67 -12.16 -15.20
C LYS A 133 11.43 -12.00 -16.52
N SER A 134 11.52 -10.78 -17.05
CA SER A 134 12.27 -10.49 -18.27
C SER A 134 13.76 -10.82 -18.10
N ILE A 135 14.36 -10.34 -17.01
CA ILE A 135 15.76 -10.60 -16.67
C ILE A 135 16.02 -12.10 -16.53
N SER A 136 15.18 -12.81 -15.77
CA SER A 136 15.33 -14.26 -15.59
C SER A 136 15.19 -15.06 -16.88
N LYS A 137 14.39 -14.60 -17.85
CA LYS A 137 14.25 -15.27 -19.14
C LYS A 137 15.52 -15.14 -19.98
N ASN A 138 16.16 -13.98 -19.95
CA ASN A 138 17.40 -13.71 -20.67
C ASN A 138 18.58 -14.50 -20.07
N GLU A 139 18.67 -14.61 -18.74
CA GLU A 139 19.69 -15.42 -18.06
C GLU A 139 19.59 -16.94 -18.36
N LEU A 140 18.44 -17.42 -18.81
CA LEU A 140 18.23 -18.82 -19.19
C LEU A 140 18.48 -19.08 -20.69
N SER A 141 18.60 -18.02 -21.50
CA SER A 141 18.87 -18.12 -22.94
C SER A 141 20.34 -17.95 -23.31
N ASP A 142 21.17 -17.49 -22.36
CA ASP A 142 22.63 -17.40 -22.45
C ASP A 142 23.30 -18.66 -21.86
#